data_AF-A0A210PAA3-F1
#
_entry.id   AF-A0A210PAA3-F1
#
_cell.length_a   1.000
_cell.length_b   1.000
_cell.length_c   1.000
_cell.angle_alpha   90.00
_cell.angle_beta   90.00
_cell.angle_gamma   90.00
#
_symmetry.space_group_name_H-M   'P 1'
#
loop_
_entity.id
_entity.type
_entity.pdbx_description
1 polymer ?
#
loop_
_entity_poly.entity_id
_entity_poly.type
_entity_poly.pdbx_seq_one_letter_code
_entity_poly.pdbx_strand_id
1 'polypeptide(L)'
;MKKSTSLLLSGILVSGMVLGTIVTPVTVNAATQATTQADQTVTNYVTFLDADGNTVSPAKAYQGTKGQKITVAPDGFTSSDSSKATFGNDGDSKSVTVTKMISVKVNYVDQNGKLVNSETVNGGNGNDYKLTNLPAGCTWNNDAEQTINLVEGKEYNVPVTKKVSNTVIFKTADETEVGRTEIFGDKAGIKVSLTDAQLPEGYTTSSKDLTLQNEGNTQFVTVTKSAADGIIPIKGIVKVTVPLAHLYDKDGKVLSRSLTKDSRWQTNNKMILNGITYYQVSTTEWLKLSDILVEGSTTTNDKDNNSSSADTTAQKSDVRAVTTKNAGYAQIYDDNGKAIVNLKLGPNTPWATDLMKTQNGVKMYRVATNQWIKVSEII
;
A
#
# COMPACT_ATOMS: atom_id res chain seq x y z
N MET A 1 -14.73 -32.82 -24.39
CA MET A 1 -14.62 -31.74 -23.38
C MET A 1 -13.86 -30.58 -24.00
N LYS A 2 -14.56 -29.57 -24.52
CA LYS A 2 -13.99 -28.41 -25.21
C LYS A 2 -13.90 -27.24 -24.23
N LYS A 3 -12.71 -26.64 -24.17
CA LYS A 3 -12.37 -25.44 -23.40
C LYS A 3 -13.10 -24.22 -23.99
N SER A 4 -13.73 -23.42 -23.13
CA SER A 4 -14.31 -22.13 -23.52
C SER A 4 -13.43 -21.01 -22.99
N THR A 5 -12.96 -20.18 -23.91
CA THR A 5 -12.19 -18.95 -23.68
C THR A 5 -13.17 -17.79 -23.55
N SER A 6 -13.05 -16.99 -22.49
CA SER A 6 -13.92 -15.83 -22.22
C SER A 6 -13.43 -14.59 -22.97
N LEU A 7 -14.31 -14.01 -23.79
CA LEU A 7 -14.19 -12.65 -24.35
C LEU A 7 -15.00 -11.70 -23.46
N LEU A 8 -14.36 -10.65 -22.94
CA LEU A 8 -15.07 -9.53 -22.32
C LEU A 8 -15.25 -8.41 -23.36
N LEU A 9 -16.50 -8.24 -23.79
CA LEU A 9 -16.94 -7.16 -24.66
C LEU A 9 -17.49 -6.01 -23.82
N SER A 10 -17.05 -4.80 -24.17
CA SER A 10 -17.39 -3.50 -23.61
C SER A 10 -18.88 -3.17 -23.74
N GLY A 11 -19.45 -2.54 -22.69
CA GLY A 11 -20.81 -2.01 -22.70
C GLY A 11 -21.05 -1.04 -21.56
N ILE A 12 -20.81 0.25 -21.81
CA ILE A 12 -21.20 1.35 -20.91
C ILE A 12 -22.66 1.72 -21.24
N LEU A 13 -23.53 1.57 -20.25
CA LEU A 13 -24.88 2.13 -20.21
C LEU A 13 -24.92 3.21 -19.14
N VAL A 14 -25.27 4.44 -19.49
CA VAL A 14 -25.96 5.35 -18.57
C VAL A 14 -27.06 6.10 -19.33
N SER A 15 -28.29 5.81 -18.92
CA SER A 15 -29.54 6.47 -19.24
C SER A 15 -29.73 7.71 -18.35
N GLY A 16 -30.29 8.79 -18.89
CA GLY A 16 -30.70 9.96 -18.13
C GLY A 16 -31.73 10.79 -18.90
N MET A 17 -33.00 10.59 -18.56
CA MET A 17 -34.17 11.26 -19.13
C MET A 17 -34.23 12.77 -18.82
N VAL A 18 -34.81 13.50 -19.78
CA VAL A 18 -35.22 14.90 -19.72
C VAL A 18 -36.51 15.06 -18.90
N LEU A 19 -36.59 16.09 -18.04
CA LEU A 19 -37.86 16.74 -17.66
C LEU A 19 -37.59 18.21 -17.28
N GLY A 20 -38.28 19.12 -17.97
CA GLY A 20 -38.05 20.56 -17.92
C GLY A 20 -38.81 21.29 -16.83
N THR A 21 -38.30 22.47 -16.48
CA THR A 21 -39.07 23.60 -15.96
C THR A 21 -38.53 24.88 -16.59
N ILE A 22 -39.45 25.74 -17.01
CA ILE A 22 -39.19 27.05 -17.60
C ILE A 22 -38.78 28.05 -16.50
N VAL A 23 -37.63 28.70 -16.66
CA VAL A 23 -37.31 29.94 -15.95
C VAL A 23 -36.93 31.00 -16.98
N THR A 24 -37.60 32.14 -16.89
CA THR A 24 -37.39 33.33 -17.73
C THR A 24 -35.95 33.84 -17.64
N PRO A 25 -35.30 34.25 -18.76
CA PRO A 25 -33.94 34.77 -18.70
C PRO A 25 -33.94 36.20 -18.14
N VAL A 26 -33.17 36.43 -17.08
CA VAL A 26 -32.66 37.78 -16.77
C VAL A 26 -31.43 38.00 -17.65
N THR A 27 -31.49 39.04 -18.47
CA THR A 27 -30.36 39.50 -19.28
C THR A 27 -29.26 40.04 -18.36
N VAL A 28 -28.17 39.30 -18.21
CA VAL A 28 -26.87 39.86 -17.80
C VAL A 28 -25.91 39.72 -18.97
N ASN A 29 -25.62 40.88 -19.55
CA ASN A 29 -24.60 41.06 -20.58
C ASN A 29 -23.24 40.87 -19.92
N ALA A 30 -22.66 39.68 -20.04
CA ALA A 30 -21.25 39.43 -19.80
C ALA A 30 -20.68 38.78 -21.06
N ALA A 31 -19.90 39.56 -21.79
CA ALA A 31 -19.16 39.15 -22.96
C ALA A 31 -18.11 38.10 -22.58
N THR A 32 -18.40 36.84 -22.88
CA THR A 32 -17.50 35.81 -23.45
C THR A 32 -18.25 34.49 -23.38
N GLN A 33 -18.95 34.12 -24.45
CA GLN A 33 -19.35 32.73 -24.63
C GLN A 33 -18.06 31.91 -24.77
N ALA A 34 -17.69 31.20 -23.71
CA ALA A 34 -16.93 29.97 -23.86
C ALA A 34 -17.85 29.01 -24.62
N THR A 35 -17.70 28.93 -25.94
CA THR A 35 -18.29 27.85 -26.71
C THR A 35 -17.57 26.58 -26.30
N THR A 36 -18.21 25.74 -25.50
CA THR A 36 -17.89 24.32 -25.49
C THR A 36 -18.16 23.81 -26.90
N GLN A 37 -17.13 23.75 -27.76
CA GLN A 37 -17.24 23.03 -29.01
C GLN A 37 -17.62 21.59 -28.64
N ALA A 38 -18.79 21.15 -29.10
CA ALA A 38 -19.05 19.73 -29.18
C ALA A 38 -17.94 19.13 -30.05
N ASP A 39 -17.17 18.20 -29.48
CA ASP A 39 -16.14 17.47 -30.19
C ASP A 39 -16.76 16.80 -31.42
N GLN A 40 -16.53 17.39 -32.60
CA GLN A 40 -17.08 16.86 -33.84
C GLN A 40 -16.33 15.57 -34.18
N THR A 41 -17.05 14.44 -34.11
CA THR A 41 -16.56 13.17 -34.65
C THR A 41 -16.56 13.24 -36.17
N VAL A 42 -15.42 12.94 -36.79
CA VAL A 42 -15.21 12.97 -38.24
C VAL A 42 -14.60 11.65 -38.71
N THR A 43 -14.86 11.27 -39.95
CA THR A 43 -14.20 10.16 -40.65
C THR A 43 -13.16 10.71 -41.61
N ASN A 44 -11.92 10.25 -41.53
CA ASN A 44 -10.85 10.62 -42.46
C ASN A 44 -10.28 9.39 -43.15
N TYR A 45 -9.84 9.55 -44.40
CA TYR A 45 -9.15 8.52 -45.16
C TYR A 45 -7.64 8.67 -44.96
N VAL A 46 -7.04 7.78 -44.17
CA VAL A 46 -5.65 7.88 -43.73
C VAL A 46 -4.77 6.93 -44.53
N THR A 47 -3.78 7.49 -45.23
CA THR A 47 -2.68 6.76 -45.86
C THR A 47 -1.48 6.73 -44.94
N PHE A 48 -0.84 5.58 -44.78
CA PHE A 48 0.34 5.44 -43.93
C PHE A 48 1.61 5.38 -44.77
N LEU A 49 2.56 6.25 -44.43
CA LEU A 49 3.82 6.42 -45.14
C LEU A 49 4.99 6.07 -44.23
N ASP A 50 6.07 5.51 -44.77
CA ASP A 50 7.33 5.37 -44.04
C ASP A 50 8.08 6.72 -43.95
N ALA A 51 9.29 6.71 -43.36
CA ALA A 51 10.12 7.89 -43.21
C ALA A 51 10.61 8.47 -44.55
N ASP A 52 10.70 7.64 -45.60
CA ASP A 52 11.11 8.04 -46.94
C ASP A 52 9.92 8.52 -47.80
N GLY A 53 8.70 8.43 -47.26
CA GLY A 53 7.46 8.84 -47.94
C GLY A 53 6.82 7.75 -48.79
N ASN A 54 7.31 6.51 -48.77
CA ASN A 54 6.70 5.40 -49.49
C ASN A 54 5.44 4.92 -48.76
N THR A 55 4.46 4.45 -49.53
CA THR A 55 3.21 3.95 -48.96
C THR A 55 3.41 2.59 -48.29
N VAL A 56 3.21 2.54 -46.98
CA VAL A 56 3.20 1.32 -46.16
C VAL A 56 1.82 0.66 -46.19
N SER A 57 0.76 1.47 -46.15
CA SER A 57 -0.61 0.98 -46.24
C SER A 57 -1.50 1.99 -46.97
N PRO A 58 -2.35 1.52 -47.90
CA PRO A 58 -3.24 2.40 -48.65
C PRO A 58 -4.29 3.05 -47.73
N ALA A 59 -4.95 4.09 -48.25
CA ALA A 59 -5.96 4.85 -47.53
C ALA A 59 -7.05 3.96 -46.92
N LYS A 60 -7.26 4.08 -45.61
CA LYS A 60 -8.36 3.43 -44.88
C LYS A 60 -9.14 4.47 -44.06
N ALA A 61 -10.43 4.23 -43.86
CA ALA A 61 -11.27 5.13 -43.08
C ALA A 61 -11.01 4.97 -41.57
N TYR A 62 -10.75 6.08 -40.88
CA TYR A 62 -10.62 6.14 -39.43
C TYR A 62 -11.50 7.26 -38.88
N GLN A 63 -12.13 7.00 -37.73
CA GLN A 63 -12.92 8.00 -37.03
C GLN A 63 -12.11 8.61 -35.88
N GLY A 64 -12.34 9.90 -35.62
CA GLY A 64 -11.74 10.60 -34.50
C GLY A 64 -12.35 11.98 -34.29
N THR A 65 -11.92 12.66 -33.25
CA THR A 65 -12.36 14.04 -32.97
C THR A 65 -11.54 15.02 -33.81
N LYS A 66 -12.22 15.92 -34.52
CA LYS A 66 -11.58 16.97 -35.32
C LYS A 66 -10.53 17.74 -34.49
N GLY A 67 -9.33 17.89 -35.03
CA GLY A 67 -8.17 18.53 -34.39
C GLY A 67 -7.30 17.59 -33.55
N GLN A 68 -7.78 16.40 -33.16
CA GLN A 68 -6.96 15.43 -32.42
C GLN A 68 -5.87 14.82 -33.29
N LYS A 69 -4.71 14.52 -32.69
CA LYS A 69 -3.61 13.84 -33.37
C LYS A 69 -4.04 12.43 -33.78
N ILE A 70 -3.70 12.04 -35.01
CA ILE A 70 -3.93 10.69 -35.51
C ILE A 70 -2.78 9.81 -35.01
N THR A 71 -3.06 8.90 -34.08
CA THR A 71 -2.07 8.00 -33.46
C THR A 71 -2.19 6.54 -33.89
N VAL A 72 -3.20 6.22 -34.70
CA VAL A 72 -3.39 4.87 -35.29
C VAL A 72 -2.24 4.53 -36.23
N ALA A 73 -1.97 3.23 -36.38
CA ALA A 73 -0.96 2.69 -37.29
C ALA A 73 -1.37 1.28 -37.77
N PRO A 74 -0.86 0.81 -38.92
CA PRO A 74 -1.06 -0.56 -39.38
C PRO A 74 -0.24 -1.57 -38.56
N ASP A 75 -0.60 -2.85 -38.66
CA ASP A 75 0.08 -3.95 -37.95
C ASP A 75 1.59 -3.95 -38.22
N GLY A 76 2.38 -4.07 -37.15
CA GLY A 76 3.84 -4.03 -37.22
C GLY A 76 4.45 -2.62 -37.24
N PHE A 77 3.63 -1.56 -37.14
CA PHE A 77 4.06 -0.16 -37.11
C PHE A 77 3.45 0.60 -35.95
N THR A 78 4.01 1.78 -35.68
CA THR A 78 3.43 2.80 -34.78
C THR A 78 3.56 4.17 -35.43
N SER A 79 2.75 5.14 -34.99
CA SER A 79 2.89 6.54 -35.44
C SER A 79 4.28 7.06 -35.09
N SER A 80 4.94 7.72 -36.04
CA SER A 80 6.20 8.41 -35.78
C SER A 80 5.98 9.64 -34.90
N ASP A 81 6.95 9.98 -34.06
CA ASP A 81 6.94 11.23 -33.28
C ASP A 81 7.01 12.47 -34.18
N SER A 82 7.62 12.32 -35.36
CA SER A 82 7.66 13.38 -36.39
C SER A 82 6.29 13.65 -37.02
N SER A 83 5.34 12.71 -36.93
CA SER A 83 4.01 12.86 -37.51
C SER A 83 3.23 13.94 -36.77
N LYS A 84 2.75 14.92 -37.53
CA LYS A 84 1.90 16.04 -37.04
C LYS A 84 0.46 15.94 -37.53
N ALA A 85 0.07 14.80 -38.10
CA ALA A 85 -1.25 14.62 -38.69
C ALA A 85 -2.35 14.66 -37.62
N THR A 86 -3.41 15.42 -37.91
CA THR A 86 -4.60 15.53 -37.07
C THR A 86 -5.86 15.24 -37.89
N PHE A 87 -6.91 14.81 -37.22
CA PHE A 87 -8.23 14.65 -37.85
C PHE A 87 -8.74 16.02 -38.33
N GLY A 88 -9.15 16.09 -39.60
CA GLY A 88 -9.61 17.29 -40.28
C GLY A 88 -11.12 17.38 -40.37
N ASN A 89 -11.63 17.81 -41.53
CA ASN A 89 -13.07 17.74 -41.82
C ASN A 89 -13.48 16.31 -42.18
N ASP A 90 -14.76 16.00 -42.07
CA ASP A 90 -15.29 14.71 -42.50
C ASP A 90 -15.00 14.46 -44.00
N GLY A 91 -14.54 13.25 -44.32
CA GLY A 91 -14.08 12.85 -45.65
C GLY A 91 -12.65 13.26 -46.02
N ASP A 92 -11.95 14.07 -45.21
CA ASP A 92 -10.58 14.51 -45.54
C ASP A 92 -9.61 13.32 -45.72
N SER A 93 -8.73 13.43 -46.72
CA SER A 93 -7.56 12.57 -46.86
C SER A 93 -6.41 13.09 -45.99
N LYS A 94 -5.80 12.21 -45.20
CA LYS A 94 -4.65 12.50 -44.34
C LYS A 94 -3.52 11.52 -44.62
N SER A 95 -2.29 11.96 -44.40
CA SER A 95 -1.11 11.09 -44.42
C SER A 95 -0.47 11.07 -43.04
N VAL A 96 -0.17 9.87 -42.55
CA VAL A 96 0.51 9.66 -41.26
C VAL A 96 1.84 8.98 -41.53
N THR A 97 2.92 9.60 -41.07
CA THR A 97 4.24 8.96 -41.06
C THR A 97 4.29 7.94 -39.93
N VAL A 98 4.62 6.70 -40.27
CA VAL A 98 4.76 5.58 -39.33
C VAL A 98 6.19 5.08 -39.31
N THR A 99 6.56 4.43 -38.22
CA THR A 99 7.83 3.74 -38.08
C THR A 99 7.59 2.29 -37.65
N LYS A 100 8.52 1.41 -38.01
CA LYS A 100 8.47 -0.02 -37.69
C LYS A 100 8.41 -0.20 -36.17
N MET A 101 7.51 -1.05 -35.71
CA MET A 101 7.45 -1.47 -34.32
C MET A 101 8.62 -2.41 -34.02
N ILE A 102 9.38 -2.10 -32.97
CA ILE A 102 10.53 -2.86 -32.52
C ILE A 102 10.42 -3.16 -31.02
N SER A 103 11.18 -4.16 -30.59
CA SER A 103 11.37 -4.50 -29.18
C SER A 103 12.84 -4.27 -28.82
N VAL A 104 13.09 -3.55 -27.74
CA VAL A 104 14.45 -3.32 -27.23
C VAL A 104 14.55 -3.75 -25.78
N LYS A 105 15.76 -4.16 -25.37
CA LYS A 105 16.05 -4.53 -23.99
C LYS A 105 16.57 -3.31 -23.22
N VAL A 106 15.97 -3.07 -22.06
CA VAL A 106 16.36 -2.01 -21.13
C VAL A 106 16.86 -2.67 -19.86
N ASN A 107 18.11 -2.41 -19.49
CA ASN A 107 18.75 -2.87 -18.28
C ASN A 107 18.86 -1.69 -17.31
N TYR A 108 18.27 -1.82 -16.13
CA TYR A 108 18.45 -0.88 -15.04
C TYR A 108 19.73 -1.23 -14.28
N VAL A 109 20.66 -0.29 -14.20
CA VAL A 109 21.96 -0.49 -13.53
C VAL A 109 22.08 0.43 -12.33
N ASP A 110 22.60 -0.09 -11.22
CA ASP A 110 22.79 0.70 -9.99
C ASP A 110 23.97 1.67 -10.10
N GLN A 111 24.19 2.45 -9.04
CA GLN A 111 25.30 3.40 -8.93
C GLN A 111 26.70 2.78 -9.06
N ASN A 112 26.84 1.46 -8.99
CA ASN A 112 28.09 0.73 -9.20
C ASN A 112 28.16 0.04 -10.57
N GLY A 113 27.18 0.29 -11.45
CA GLY A 113 27.05 -0.34 -12.76
C GLY A 113 26.57 -1.79 -12.72
N LYS A 114 26.08 -2.28 -11.57
CA LYS A 114 25.56 -3.64 -11.45
C LYS A 114 24.11 -3.69 -11.92
N LEU A 115 23.76 -4.73 -12.67
CA LEU A 115 22.38 -4.98 -13.10
C LEU A 115 21.45 -5.14 -11.88
N VAL A 116 20.39 -4.33 -11.85
CA VAL A 116 19.30 -4.39 -10.86
C VAL A 116 18.13 -5.19 -11.42
N ASN A 117 17.66 -4.82 -12.62
CA ASN A 117 16.55 -5.47 -13.31
C ASN A 117 16.67 -5.23 -14.82
N SER A 118 15.93 -5.98 -15.63
CA SER A 118 15.78 -5.70 -17.05
C SER A 118 14.33 -5.83 -17.50
N GLU A 119 13.92 -5.04 -18.48
CA GLU A 119 12.63 -5.16 -19.15
C GLU A 119 12.79 -5.12 -20.67
N THR A 120 11.72 -5.48 -21.38
CA THR A 120 11.59 -5.30 -22.83
C THR A 120 10.52 -4.26 -23.08
N VAL A 121 10.88 -3.21 -23.81
CA VAL A 121 9.93 -2.17 -24.21
C VAL A 121 9.69 -2.25 -25.71
N ASN A 122 8.44 -2.00 -26.10
CA ASN A 122 8.01 -2.01 -27.48
C ASN A 122 7.66 -0.60 -27.92
N GLY A 123 8.10 -0.21 -29.11
CA GLY A 123 7.80 1.10 -29.66
C GLY A 123 8.34 1.28 -31.06
N GLY A 124 8.27 2.51 -31.56
CA GLY A 124 8.67 2.84 -32.92
C GLY A 124 10.18 3.00 -33.04
N ASN A 125 10.79 2.42 -34.07
CA ASN A 125 12.20 2.67 -34.34
C ASN A 125 12.44 4.17 -34.58
N GLY A 126 13.35 4.77 -33.84
CA GLY A 126 13.66 6.20 -33.83
C GLY A 126 12.70 7.08 -33.01
N ASN A 127 11.63 6.52 -32.42
CA ASN A 127 10.76 7.28 -31.52
C ASN A 127 11.36 7.35 -30.10
N ASP A 128 10.99 8.40 -29.37
CA ASP A 128 11.27 8.51 -27.96
C ASP A 128 10.29 7.65 -27.14
N TYR A 129 10.80 7.02 -26.10
CA TYR A 129 10.05 6.17 -25.19
C TYR A 129 10.33 6.59 -23.76
N LYS A 130 9.26 6.96 -23.05
CA LYS A 130 9.34 7.31 -21.64
C LYS A 130 9.22 6.07 -20.76
N LEU A 131 10.29 5.75 -20.05
CA LEU A 131 10.34 4.70 -19.04
C LEU A 131 9.54 5.14 -17.81
N THR A 132 8.57 4.33 -17.42
CA THR A 132 7.69 4.60 -16.27
C THR A 132 7.74 3.51 -15.20
N ASN A 133 8.21 2.31 -15.57
CA ASN A 133 8.27 1.13 -14.70
C ASN A 133 9.63 1.02 -14.02
N LEU A 134 9.89 1.90 -13.05
CA LEU A 134 11.13 1.85 -12.28
C LEU A 134 11.16 0.62 -11.35
N PRO A 135 12.29 -0.11 -11.24
CA PRO A 135 12.40 -1.25 -10.33
C PRO A 135 12.13 -0.86 -8.86
N ALA A 136 11.57 -1.78 -8.09
CA ALA A 136 11.30 -1.56 -6.66
C ALA A 136 12.58 -1.14 -5.92
N GLY A 137 12.44 -0.16 -5.02
CA GLY A 137 13.57 0.36 -4.25
C GLY A 137 14.54 1.22 -5.05
N CYS A 138 14.25 1.59 -6.30
CA CYS A 138 15.09 2.49 -7.08
C CYS A 138 14.48 3.89 -7.19
N THR A 139 15.33 4.88 -7.47
CA THR A 139 14.95 6.24 -7.88
C THR A 139 15.69 6.63 -9.15
N TRP A 140 15.05 7.43 -10.01
CA TRP A 140 15.71 8.04 -11.15
C TRP A 140 16.83 8.96 -10.69
N ASN A 141 17.96 8.95 -11.40
CA ASN A 141 19.05 9.88 -11.13
C ASN A 141 18.69 11.30 -11.56
N ASN A 142 17.94 11.44 -12.66
CA ASN A 142 17.40 12.69 -13.19
C ASN A 142 16.27 12.39 -14.21
N ASP A 143 15.58 13.42 -14.68
CA ASP A 143 14.49 13.28 -15.66
C ASP A 143 14.95 12.91 -17.08
N ALA A 144 16.19 13.23 -17.46
CA ALA A 144 16.71 12.91 -18.79
C ALA A 144 16.89 11.39 -18.97
N GLU A 145 17.25 10.66 -17.92
CA GLU A 145 17.39 9.19 -17.94
C GLU A 145 16.04 8.45 -18.07
N GLN A 146 14.92 9.16 -17.94
CA GLN A 146 13.58 8.55 -18.06
C GLN A 146 13.14 8.40 -19.52
N THR A 147 13.87 8.94 -20.49
CA THR A 147 13.49 8.87 -21.91
C THR A 147 14.62 8.27 -22.72
N ILE A 148 14.31 7.26 -23.53
CA ILE A 148 15.24 6.64 -24.46
C ILE A 148 14.74 6.83 -25.89
N ASN A 149 15.64 7.09 -26.82
CA ASN A 149 15.30 7.02 -28.24
C ASN A 149 15.50 5.57 -28.72
N LEU A 150 14.44 4.90 -29.16
CA LEU A 150 14.43 3.47 -29.49
C LEU A 150 15.17 3.19 -30.79
N VAL A 151 16.05 2.20 -30.80
CA VAL A 151 16.84 1.80 -31.98
C VAL A 151 16.83 0.28 -32.09
N GLU A 152 16.50 -0.24 -33.28
CA GLU A 152 16.41 -1.69 -33.51
C GLU A 152 17.72 -2.41 -33.13
N GLY A 153 17.61 -3.46 -32.31
CA GLY A 153 18.75 -4.27 -31.86
C GLY A 153 19.63 -3.62 -30.78
N LYS A 154 19.34 -2.38 -30.36
CA LYS A 154 20.11 -1.70 -29.30
C LYS A 154 19.64 -2.16 -27.91
N GLU A 155 20.60 -2.39 -27.03
CA GLU A 155 20.36 -2.54 -25.59
C GLU A 155 20.68 -1.23 -24.86
N TYR A 156 19.86 -0.88 -23.87
CA TYR A 156 20.01 0.35 -23.09
C TYR A 156 20.40 0.00 -21.67
N ASN A 157 21.43 0.64 -21.14
CA ASN A 157 21.79 0.55 -19.73
C ASN A 157 21.43 1.88 -19.08
N VAL A 158 20.33 1.89 -18.32
CA VAL A 158 19.76 3.09 -17.73
C VAL A 158 20.16 3.18 -16.27
N PRO A 159 20.90 4.23 -15.85
CA PRO A 159 21.40 4.34 -14.50
C PRO A 159 20.28 4.76 -13.53
N VAL A 160 20.18 4.04 -12.42
CA VAL A 160 19.25 4.31 -11.32
C VAL A 160 19.99 4.31 -9.99
N THR A 161 19.44 5.02 -9.01
CA THR A 161 19.93 4.95 -7.63
C THR A 161 19.17 3.85 -6.92
N LYS A 162 19.87 2.78 -6.54
CA LYS A 162 19.29 1.71 -5.74
C LYS A 162 19.38 2.08 -4.26
N LYS A 163 18.22 2.11 -3.58
CA LYS A 163 18.12 2.35 -2.13
C LYS A 163 18.57 1.12 -1.33
N VAL A 164 18.94 1.34 -0.07
CA VAL A 164 19.20 0.26 0.88
C VAL A 164 17.90 -0.49 1.11
N SER A 165 17.91 -1.81 0.92
CA SER A 165 16.77 -2.69 1.13
C SER A 165 16.98 -3.61 2.33
N ASN A 166 15.91 -3.85 3.09
CA ASN A 166 15.85 -4.91 4.08
C ASN A 166 14.60 -5.76 3.84
N THR A 167 14.70 -7.06 4.08
CA THR A 167 13.54 -7.95 4.15
C THR A 167 12.93 -7.88 5.55
N VAL A 168 11.62 -7.73 5.64
CA VAL A 168 10.87 -7.84 6.89
C VAL A 168 10.07 -9.12 6.85
N ILE A 169 10.28 -9.98 7.84
CA ILE A 169 9.52 -11.21 8.04
C ILE A 169 8.51 -10.97 9.16
N PHE A 170 7.24 -11.20 8.85
CA PHE A 170 6.16 -11.10 9.82
C PHE A 170 5.96 -12.44 10.50
N LYS A 171 6.01 -12.43 11.82
CA LYS A 171 5.82 -13.63 12.64
C LYS A 171 4.73 -13.43 13.67
N THR A 172 3.94 -14.46 13.94
CA THR A 172 3.08 -14.49 15.12
C THR A 172 3.88 -14.74 16.39
N ALA A 173 3.25 -14.63 17.56
CA ALA A 173 3.91 -14.79 18.86
C ALA A 173 4.51 -16.19 19.09
N ASP A 174 4.01 -17.20 18.37
CA ASP A 174 4.53 -18.58 18.32
C ASP A 174 5.66 -18.76 17.27
N GLU A 175 6.23 -17.67 16.76
CA GLU A 175 7.30 -17.64 15.75
C GLU A 175 6.92 -18.17 14.36
N THR A 176 5.63 -18.45 14.12
CA THR A 176 5.14 -18.85 12.80
C THR A 176 5.22 -17.67 11.83
N GLU A 177 5.90 -17.87 10.70
CA GLU A 177 5.96 -16.88 9.63
C GLU A 177 4.63 -16.80 8.87
N VAL A 178 4.11 -15.58 8.76
CA VAL A 178 2.80 -15.32 8.12
C VAL A 178 2.90 -14.36 6.93
N GLY A 179 4.09 -13.85 6.64
CA GLY A 179 4.34 -13.07 5.43
C GLY A 179 5.71 -12.42 5.41
N ARG A 180 6.03 -11.80 4.27
CA ARG A 180 7.27 -11.03 4.05
C ARG A 180 6.97 -9.78 3.25
N THR A 181 7.79 -8.75 3.47
CA THR A 181 7.84 -7.55 2.62
C THR A 181 9.27 -7.04 2.53
N GLU A 182 9.51 -6.09 1.65
CA GLU A 182 10.73 -5.28 1.65
C GLU A 182 10.43 -3.86 2.12
N ILE A 183 11.41 -3.25 2.78
CA ILE A 183 11.46 -1.83 3.11
C ILE A 183 12.71 -1.23 2.48
N PHE A 184 12.62 0.04 2.09
CA PHE A 184 13.68 0.74 1.38
C PHE A 184 13.96 2.09 2.03
N GLY A 185 15.21 2.54 1.96
CA GLY A 185 15.58 3.90 2.37
C GLY A 185 16.97 4.29 1.93
N ASP A 186 17.30 5.58 2.07
CA ASP A 186 18.48 6.15 1.41
C ASP A 186 19.79 5.67 2.04
N LYS A 187 19.79 5.33 3.34
CA LYS A 187 20.95 4.80 4.06
C LYS A 187 20.54 4.02 5.31
N ALA A 188 21.40 3.11 5.75
CA ALA A 188 21.23 2.43 7.03
C ALA A 188 21.22 3.43 8.22
N GLY A 189 20.47 3.09 9.26
CA GLY A 189 20.33 3.87 10.50
C GLY A 189 19.17 4.87 10.50
N ILE A 190 18.49 5.10 9.37
CA ILE A 190 17.29 5.95 9.33
C ILE A 190 16.05 5.20 9.81
N LYS A 191 15.08 5.92 10.36
CA LYS A 191 13.76 5.36 10.65
C LYS A 191 12.95 5.26 9.35
N VAL A 192 12.29 4.12 9.18
CA VAL A 192 11.34 3.85 8.10
C VAL A 192 10.11 3.19 8.70
N SER A 193 8.94 3.45 8.16
CA SER A 193 7.69 2.89 8.69
C SER A 193 7.03 2.00 7.64
N LEU A 194 6.54 0.84 8.07
CA LEU A 194 5.69 -0.03 7.27
C LEU A 194 4.39 0.69 6.92
N THR A 195 3.93 0.51 5.70
CA THR A 195 2.58 0.89 5.27
C THR A 195 1.60 -0.24 5.59
N ASP A 196 0.29 0.05 5.65
CA ASP A 196 -0.74 -0.97 5.84
C ASP A 196 -0.74 -2.03 4.73
N ALA A 197 -0.46 -1.62 3.49
CA ALA A 197 -0.37 -2.52 2.34
C ALA A 197 0.82 -3.50 2.43
N GLN A 198 1.82 -3.22 3.27
CA GLN A 198 2.97 -4.09 3.49
C GLN A 198 2.72 -5.11 4.60
N LEU A 199 1.64 -4.99 5.37
CA LEU A 199 1.28 -5.99 6.38
C LEU A 199 0.57 -7.18 5.71
N PRO A 200 0.76 -8.42 6.22
CA PRO A 200 0.00 -9.57 5.74
C PRO A 200 -1.51 -9.36 5.97
N GLU A 201 -2.32 -9.77 5.00
CA GLU A 201 -3.77 -9.62 5.09
C GLU A 201 -4.33 -10.32 6.35
N GLY A 202 -5.18 -9.60 7.09
CA GLY A 202 -5.75 -10.10 8.34
C GLY A 202 -4.78 -10.10 9.52
N TYR A 203 -3.69 -9.33 9.47
CA TYR A 203 -2.76 -9.15 10.58
C TYR A 203 -2.53 -7.67 10.92
N THR A 204 -2.24 -7.39 12.18
CA THR A 204 -1.86 -6.07 12.70
C THR A 204 -0.57 -6.16 13.49
N THR A 205 0.11 -5.04 13.68
CA THR A 205 1.33 -4.93 14.50
C THR A 205 1.18 -3.80 15.52
N SER A 206 1.85 -3.91 16.65
CA SER A 206 1.91 -2.87 17.68
C SER A 206 2.74 -1.66 17.25
N SER A 207 3.70 -1.86 16.35
CA SER A 207 4.54 -0.81 15.78
C SER A 207 4.80 -1.08 14.31
N LYS A 208 4.70 -0.03 13.50
CA LYS A 208 5.10 -0.03 12.09
C LYS A 208 6.50 0.56 11.89
N ASP A 209 7.06 1.20 12.91
CA ASP A 209 8.35 1.87 12.83
C ASP A 209 9.49 0.85 12.93
N LEU A 210 10.43 0.97 12.01
CA LEU A 210 11.65 0.17 11.90
C LEU A 210 12.85 1.10 11.74
N THR A 211 14.03 0.60 12.08
CA THR A 211 15.29 1.25 11.73
C THR A 211 15.90 0.46 10.59
N LEU A 212 16.17 1.12 9.47
CA LEU A 212 16.79 0.48 8.32
C LEU A 212 18.20 0.01 8.69
N GLN A 213 18.53 -1.24 8.40
CA GLN A 213 19.85 -1.84 8.64
C GLN A 213 20.67 -1.88 7.35
N ASN A 214 21.88 -2.45 7.37
CA ASN A 214 22.71 -2.55 6.16
C ASN A 214 21.98 -3.33 5.05
N GLU A 215 22.39 -3.09 3.79
CA GLU A 215 21.81 -3.72 2.60
C GLU A 215 21.61 -5.24 2.75
N GLY A 216 20.42 -5.71 2.37
CA GLY A 216 20.06 -7.13 2.35
C GLY A 216 19.79 -7.75 3.72
N ASN A 217 19.80 -6.98 4.81
CA ASN A 217 19.47 -7.51 6.14
C ASN A 217 18.01 -7.96 6.26
N THR A 218 17.79 -8.87 7.19
CA THR A 218 16.45 -9.36 7.55
C THR A 218 16.06 -8.86 8.94
N GLN A 219 14.84 -8.33 9.05
CA GLN A 219 14.22 -7.90 10.29
C GLN A 219 12.96 -8.72 10.58
N PHE A 220 12.58 -8.82 11.85
CA PHE A 220 11.38 -9.53 12.28
C PHE A 220 10.40 -8.56 12.91
N VAL A 221 9.12 -8.68 12.51
CA VAL A 221 8.02 -7.93 13.11
C VAL A 221 6.99 -8.91 13.64
N THR A 222 6.71 -8.81 14.93
CA THR A 222 5.64 -9.60 15.55
C THR A 222 4.29 -9.03 15.15
N VAL A 223 3.44 -9.86 14.56
CA VAL A 223 2.08 -9.51 14.15
C VAL A 223 1.06 -10.36 14.89
N THR A 224 -0.12 -9.79 15.11
CA THR A 224 -1.26 -10.46 15.70
C THR A 224 -2.33 -10.62 14.63
N LYS A 225 -2.90 -11.82 14.54
CA LYS A 225 -4.03 -12.06 13.63
C LYS A 225 -5.17 -11.13 14.03
N SER A 226 -5.52 -10.23 13.13
CA SER A 226 -6.73 -9.43 13.28
C SER A 226 -7.90 -10.38 13.38
N ALA A 227 -8.77 -10.13 14.34
CA ALA A 227 -9.99 -10.91 14.43
C ALA A 227 -10.77 -10.73 13.12
N ALA A 228 -11.29 -11.84 12.58
CA ALA A 228 -11.91 -11.85 11.26
C ALA A 228 -13.07 -10.86 11.21
N ASP A 229 -13.22 -10.19 10.07
CA ASP A 229 -14.36 -9.33 9.84
C ASP A 229 -15.65 -10.14 9.98
N GLY A 230 -16.62 -9.56 10.67
CA GLY A 230 -17.86 -10.26 10.98
C GLY A 230 -18.54 -9.77 12.25
N ILE A 231 -19.76 -10.24 12.42
CA ILE A 231 -20.61 -9.94 13.57
C ILE A 231 -20.59 -11.12 14.53
N ILE A 232 -20.16 -10.86 15.76
CA ILE A 232 -20.02 -11.85 16.83
C ILE A 232 -21.04 -11.51 17.93
N PRO A 233 -21.94 -12.42 18.31
CA PRO A 233 -22.86 -12.21 19.43
C PRO A 233 -22.11 -11.98 20.75
N ILE A 234 -22.53 -10.96 21.50
CA ILE A 234 -22.00 -10.64 22.83
C ILE A 234 -23.07 -9.91 23.63
N LYS A 235 -23.25 -10.25 24.90
CA LYS A 235 -24.15 -9.51 25.80
C LYS A 235 -23.33 -8.64 26.74
N GLY A 236 -23.70 -7.38 26.85
CA GLY A 236 -23.05 -6.46 27.80
C GLY A 236 -23.66 -5.08 27.76
N ILE A 237 -23.00 -4.16 28.47
CA ILE A 237 -23.34 -2.74 28.45
C ILE A 237 -22.12 -1.98 27.92
N VAL A 238 -22.34 -1.04 27.02
CA VAL A 238 -21.30 -0.09 26.57
C VAL A 238 -21.63 1.30 27.08
N LYS A 239 -20.64 1.97 27.66
CA LYS A 239 -20.74 3.34 28.17
C LYS A 239 -19.93 4.27 27.29
N VAL A 240 -20.53 5.35 26.79
CA VAL A 240 -19.83 6.35 25.98
C VAL A 240 -18.82 7.14 26.82
N THR A 241 -17.56 7.21 26.38
CA THR A 241 -16.47 7.87 27.13
C THR A 241 -16.08 9.23 26.56
N VAL A 242 -16.38 9.49 25.29
CA VAL A 242 -16.13 10.77 24.60
C VAL A 242 -17.32 11.74 24.73
N PRO A 243 -17.13 13.07 24.57
CA PRO A 243 -18.23 14.06 24.64
C PRO A 243 -19.42 13.74 23.73
N LEU A 244 -19.12 13.32 22.49
CA LEU A 244 -20.09 12.97 21.46
C LEU A 244 -19.53 11.82 20.61
N ALA A 245 -20.16 10.65 20.66
CA ALA A 245 -19.76 9.47 19.89
C ALA A 245 -20.61 9.32 18.63
N HIS A 246 -19.95 9.22 17.48
CA HIS A 246 -20.62 8.94 16.22
C HIS A 246 -21.09 7.49 16.14
N LEU A 247 -22.18 7.27 15.41
CA LEU A 247 -22.67 5.94 15.11
C LEU A 247 -22.38 5.58 13.67
N TYR A 248 -22.22 4.28 13.45
CA TYR A 248 -21.86 3.70 12.17
C TYR A 248 -22.89 2.65 11.76
N ASP A 249 -23.08 2.46 10.45
CA ASP A 249 -23.78 1.29 9.93
C ASP A 249 -22.87 0.06 9.83
N LYS A 250 -23.41 -1.07 9.34
CA LYS A 250 -22.66 -2.33 9.18
C LYS A 250 -21.51 -2.26 8.17
N ASP A 251 -21.51 -1.24 7.31
CA ASP A 251 -20.51 -1.03 6.27
C ASP A 251 -19.48 0.04 6.70
N GLY A 252 -19.58 0.55 7.94
CA GLY A 252 -18.65 1.51 8.52
C GLY A 252 -18.93 2.97 8.13
N LYS A 253 -20.09 3.27 7.55
CA LYS A 253 -20.48 4.63 7.19
C LYS A 253 -21.05 5.35 8.42
N VAL A 254 -20.60 6.59 8.64
CA VAL A 254 -21.07 7.46 9.72
C VAL A 254 -22.54 7.84 9.49
N LEU A 255 -23.34 7.77 10.56
CA LEU A 255 -24.74 8.17 10.61
C LEU A 255 -24.89 9.56 11.21
N SER A 256 -26.02 10.23 10.92
CA SER A 256 -26.28 11.60 11.39
C SER A 256 -26.55 11.70 12.89
N ARG A 257 -26.90 10.59 13.53
CA ARG A 257 -27.19 10.53 14.96
C ARG A 257 -25.92 10.19 15.76
N SER A 258 -25.83 10.74 16.96
CA SER A 258 -24.71 10.53 17.88
C SER A 258 -25.18 10.31 19.32
N LEU A 259 -24.31 9.76 20.15
CA LEU A 259 -24.59 9.49 21.56
C LEU A 259 -23.69 10.33 22.46
N THR A 260 -24.25 10.88 23.54
CA THR A 260 -23.51 11.75 24.46
C THR A 260 -22.72 10.96 25.49
N LYS A 261 -21.67 11.59 26.02
CA LYS A 261 -20.86 11.07 27.13
C LYS A 261 -21.71 10.51 28.27
N ASP A 262 -21.21 9.44 28.86
CA ASP A 262 -21.79 8.73 30.03
C ASP A 262 -23.14 8.04 29.79
N SER A 263 -23.74 8.15 28.59
CA SER A 263 -24.87 7.32 28.19
C SER A 263 -24.47 5.84 28.11
N ARG A 264 -25.41 4.94 28.47
CA ARG A 264 -25.19 3.50 28.54
C ARG A 264 -26.16 2.76 27.64
N TRP A 265 -25.64 1.77 26.92
CA TRP A 265 -26.38 1.04 25.91
C TRP A 265 -26.15 -0.45 26.05
N GLN A 266 -27.23 -1.22 25.93
CA GLN A 266 -27.10 -2.67 25.83
C GLN A 266 -26.51 -3.02 24.48
N THR A 267 -25.61 -4.00 24.47
CA THR A 267 -25.05 -4.56 23.25
C THR A 267 -25.34 -6.04 23.19
N ASN A 268 -25.74 -6.49 21.99
CA ASN A 268 -26.03 -7.90 21.70
C ASN A 268 -25.04 -8.50 20.68
N ASN A 269 -24.24 -7.65 20.04
CA ASN A 269 -23.29 -8.04 19.01
C ASN A 269 -22.10 -7.06 19.00
N LYS A 270 -20.91 -7.58 18.70
CA LYS A 270 -19.75 -6.80 18.27
C LYS A 270 -19.47 -7.09 16.81
N MET A 271 -19.04 -6.08 16.07
CA MET A 271 -18.64 -6.20 14.67
C MET A 271 -17.16 -5.88 14.55
N ILE A 272 -16.46 -6.65 13.75
CA ILE A 272 -15.10 -6.33 13.34
C ILE A 272 -15.17 -6.02 11.86
N LEU A 273 -14.68 -4.84 11.49
CA LEU A 273 -14.71 -4.34 10.12
C LEU A 273 -13.39 -3.64 9.86
N ASN A 274 -12.63 -4.15 8.90
CA ASN A 274 -11.27 -3.68 8.59
C ASN A 274 -10.38 -3.61 9.85
N GLY A 275 -10.48 -4.60 10.74
CA GLY A 275 -9.72 -4.66 11.99
C GLY A 275 -10.16 -3.69 13.09
N ILE A 276 -11.20 -2.87 12.85
CA ILE A 276 -11.79 -1.99 13.87
C ILE A 276 -12.95 -2.71 14.54
N THR A 277 -12.98 -2.70 15.87
CA THR A 277 -14.10 -3.27 16.64
C THR A 277 -15.19 -2.23 16.89
N TYR A 278 -16.43 -2.63 16.66
CA TYR A 278 -17.65 -1.87 16.94
C TYR A 278 -18.63 -2.67 17.80
N TYR A 279 -19.51 -2.01 18.53
CA TYR A 279 -20.53 -2.61 19.39
C TYR A 279 -21.91 -2.13 18.99
N GLN A 280 -22.81 -3.08 18.77
CA GLN A 280 -24.18 -2.80 18.37
C GLN A 280 -24.93 -2.13 19.53
N VAL A 281 -25.62 -1.03 19.26
CA VAL A 281 -26.49 -0.34 20.23
C VAL A 281 -27.94 -0.22 19.75
N SER A 282 -28.23 -0.70 18.54
CA SER A 282 -29.56 -0.73 17.91
C SER A 282 -29.54 -1.75 16.74
N THR A 283 -30.65 -1.94 16.04
CA THR A 283 -30.77 -2.91 14.93
C THR A 283 -29.68 -2.75 13.86
N THR A 284 -29.30 -1.51 13.51
CA THR A 284 -28.36 -1.24 12.41
C THR A 284 -27.21 -0.31 12.79
N GLU A 285 -27.00 -0.04 14.08
CA GLU A 285 -26.17 1.09 14.51
C GLU A 285 -25.14 0.66 15.54
N TRP A 286 -23.92 1.12 15.32
CA TRP A 286 -22.73 0.59 15.96
C TRP A 286 -21.85 1.71 16.52
N LEU A 287 -21.36 1.53 17.74
CA LEU A 287 -20.37 2.40 18.39
C LEU A 287 -18.97 1.85 18.21
N LYS A 288 -18.00 2.70 17.88
CA LYS A 288 -16.59 2.31 17.78
C LYS A 288 -15.99 2.06 19.16
N LEU A 289 -15.20 1.00 19.32
CA LEU A 289 -14.58 0.63 20.61
C LEU A 289 -13.73 1.75 21.22
N SER A 290 -13.07 2.59 20.41
CA SER A 290 -12.26 3.72 20.90
C SER A 290 -13.06 4.78 21.68
N ASP A 291 -14.38 4.82 21.50
CA ASP A 291 -15.25 5.90 21.98
C ASP A 291 -16.10 5.46 23.19
N ILE A 292 -15.91 4.22 23.65
CA ILE A 292 -16.72 3.57 24.69
C ILE A 292 -15.87 2.81 25.71
N LEU A 293 -16.50 2.42 26.81
CA LEU A 293 -16.04 1.43 27.77
C LEU A 293 -17.06 0.28 27.80
N VAL A 294 -16.60 -0.98 27.75
CA VAL A 294 -17.48 -2.15 27.87
C VAL A 294 -17.59 -2.55 29.34
N GLU A 295 -18.78 -2.41 29.93
CA GLU A 295 -19.09 -2.75 31.31
C GLU A 295 -19.67 -4.18 31.39
N GLY A 296 -19.05 -5.06 32.18
CA GLY A 296 -19.66 -6.32 32.64
C GLY A 296 -19.89 -7.42 31.59
N SER A 297 -18.90 -7.74 30.75
CA SER A 297 -18.98 -8.89 29.84
C SER A 297 -18.77 -10.21 30.59
N THR A 298 -19.82 -10.81 31.16
CA THR A 298 -19.84 -12.25 31.43
C THR A 298 -20.26 -12.98 30.17
N THR A 299 -19.29 -13.50 29.43
CA THR A 299 -19.56 -14.50 28.40
C THR A 299 -20.10 -15.76 29.08
N THR A 300 -21.40 -16.02 28.93
CA THR A 300 -21.95 -17.34 29.22
C THR A 300 -21.42 -18.31 28.18
N ASN A 301 -20.72 -19.35 28.66
CA ASN A 301 -20.22 -20.52 27.95
C ASN A 301 -19.07 -20.30 26.97
N ASP A 302 -17.89 -20.02 27.51
CA ASP A 302 -16.66 -20.60 26.98
C ASP A 302 -15.70 -20.90 28.13
N LYS A 303 -15.27 -22.15 28.24
CA LYS A 303 -14.10 -22.53 29.05
C LYS A 303 -12.85 -22.11 28.28
N ASP A 304 -12.64 -20.81 28.09
CA ASP A 304 -11.36 -20.27 27.66
C ASP A 304 -11.26 -18.83 28.12
N ASN A 305 -10.70 -18.71 29.31
CA ASN A 305 -10.47 -17.45 30.00
C ASN A 305 -9.20 -16.82 29.40
N ASN A 306 -9.31 -16.09 28.28
CA ASN A 306 -8.25 -15.19 27.84
C ASN A 306 -8.72 -13.74 27.88
N SER A 307 -8.78 -13.24 29.11
CA SER A 307 -8.69 -11.81 29.40
C SER A 307 -7.44 -11.26 28.71
N SER A 308 -7.61 -10.28 27.82
CA SER A 308 -6.53 -9.41 27.35
C SER A 308 -5.93 -8.64 28.54
N SER A 309 -5.06 -9.31 29.29
CA SER A 309 -4.05 -8.65 30.10
C SER A 309 -2.91 -8.29 29.15
N ALA A 310 -2.40 -7.06 29.25
CA ALA A 310 -1.03 -6.81 28.79
C ALA A 310 -0.17 -7.97 29.30
N ASP A 311 0.55 -8.63 28.40
CA ASP A 311 1.23 -9.89 28.71
C ASP A 311 2.30 -9.67 29.78
N THR A 312 1.89 -9.85 31.03
CA THR A 312 2.72 -9.81 32.23
C THR A 312 3.13 -11.21 32.65
N THR A 313 2.83 -12.24 31.85
CA THR A 313 3.14 -13.62 32.19
C THR A 313 4.54 -14.00 31.70
N ALA A 314 5.40 -14.36 32.64
CA ALA A 314 6.73 -14.86 32.32
C ALA A 314 6.66 -16.17 31.53
N GLN A 315 7.24 -16.17 30.33
CA GLN A 315 7.34 -17.32 29.43
C GLN A 315 8.72 -17.97 29.57
N LYS A 316 8.89 -19.21 29.10
CA LYS A 316 10.21 -19.86 29.09
C LYS A 316 11.19 -19.07 28.21
N SER A 317 12.42 -18.88 28.69
CA SER A 317 13.48 -18.18 27.95
C SER A 317 13.82 -18.93 26.65
N ASP A 318 14.03 -18.17 25.58
CA ASP A 318 14.48 -18.66 24.26
C ASP A 318 16.01 -18.89 24.20
N VAL A 319 16.75 -18.34 25.16
CA VAL A 319 18.19 -18.56 25.34
C VAL A 319 18.47 -19.17 26.72
N ARG A 320 19.58 -19.90 26.86
CA ARG A 320 19.98 -20.52 28.15
C ARG A 320 20.80 -19.59 29.02
N ALA A 321 21.45 -18.60 28.40
CA ALA A 321 22.26 -17.59 29.08
C ALA A 321 22.29 -16.30 28.25
N VAL A 322 22.55 -15.18 28.92
CA VAL A 322 22.74 -13.85 28.34
C VAL A 322 24.03 -13.24 28.86
N THR A 323 24.75 -12.48 28.04
CA THR A 323 25.98 -11.79 28.48
C THR A 323 25.75 -10.30 28.50
N THR A 324 26.10 -9.63 29.59
CA THR A 324 25.97 -8.17 29.70
C THR A 324 26.92 -7.46 28.74
N LYS A 325 26.50 -6.31 28.20
CA LYS A 325 27.33 -5.49 27.31
C LYS A 325 28.62 -5.04 28.01
N ASN A 326 29.68 -4.85 27.21
CA ASN A 326 30.93 -4.23 27.67
C ASN A 326 30.81 -2.70 27.69
N ALA A 327 29.79 -2.18 28.39
CA ALA A 327 29.41 -0.76 28.39
C ALA A 327 28.86 -0.29 29.75
N GLY A 328 29.55 -0.68 30.84
CA GLY A 328 29.16 -0.33 32.21
C GLY A 328 28.24 -1.35 32.88
N TYR A 329 27.72 -0.99 34.05
CA TYR A 329 26.87 -1.88 34.85
C TYR A 329 25.44 -1.96 34.30
N ALA A 330 24.94 -3.17 34.06
CA ALA A 330 23.59 -3.40 33.57
C ALA A 330 22.55 -3.32 34.71
N GLN A 331 21.49 -2.54 34.49
CA GLN A 331 20.43 -2.32 35.47
C GLN A 331 19.47 -3.51 35.57
N ILE A 332 19.13 -3.92 36.81
CA ILE A 332 18.15 -4.97 37.10
C ILE A 332 16.80 -4.35 37.51
N TYR A 333 15.72 -5.05 37.14
CA TYR A 333 14.33 -4.68 37.40
C TYR A 333 13.59 -5.81 38.13
N ASP A 334 12.63 -5.46 38.97
CA ASP A 334 11.75 -6.42 39.65
C ASP A 334 10.65 -6.96 38.72
N ASP A 335 9.79 -7.84 39.25
CA ASP A 335 8.72 -8.45 38.46
C ASP A 335 7.64 -7.47 38.01
N ASN A 336 7.57 -6.29 38.62
CA ASN A 336 6.69 -5.19 38.23
C ASN A 336 7.38 -4.19 37.30
N GLY A 337 8.63 -4.43 36.88
CA GLY A 337 9.39 -3.55 36.01
C GLY A 337 10.01 -2.34 36.72
N LYS A 338 10.04 -2.32 38.06
CA LYS A 338 10.67 -1.27 38.85
C LYS A 338 12.17 -1.55 39.01
N ALA A 339 13.00 -0.53 38.80
CA ALA A 339 14.45 -0.65 38.94
C ALA A 339 14.86 -0.99 40.38
N ILE A 340 15.71 -2.01 40.56
CA ILE A 340 16.32 -2.33 41.85
C ILE A 340 17.57 -1.47 42.00
N VAL A 341 17.48 -0.43 42.84
CA VAL A 341 18.50 0.64 42.92
C VAL A 341 19.88 0.19 43.42
N ASN A 342 19.94 -0.87 44.23
CA ASN A 342 21.17 -1.36 44.85
C ASN A 342 21.72 -2.65 44.20
N LEU A 343 21.25 -3.00 43.00
CA LEU A 343 21.66 -4.22 42.33
C LEU A 343 21.87 -4.00 40.83
N LYS A 344 23.08 -4.27 40.37
CA LYS A 344 23.48 -4.20 38.96
C LYS A 344 24.44 -5.33 38.62
N LEU A 345 24.48 -5.71 37.34
CA LEU A 345 25.41 -6.73 36.86
C LEU A 345 26.65 -6.08 36.26
N GLY A 346 27.83 -6.63 36.53
CA GLY A 346 29.09 -6.13 35.97
C GLY A 346 29.16 -6.34 34.45
N PRO A 347 29.92 -5.52 33.70
CA PRO A 347 30.05 -5.64 32.25
C PRO A 347 30.69 -6.96 31.83
N ASN A 348 30.30 -7.48 30.66
CA ASN A 348 30.83 -8.71 30.05
C ASN A 348 30.74 -9.96 30.95
N THR A 349 29.71 -10.04 31.80
CA THR A 349 29.43 -11.18 32.67
C THR A 349 28.29 -12.03 32.12
N PRO A 350 28.42 -13.38 32.07
CA PRO A 350 27.37 -14.28 31.62
C PRO A 350 26.39 -14.62 32.76
N TRP A 351 25.10 -14.72 32.43
CA TRP A 351 24.02 -15.03 33.37
C TRP A 351 23.09 -16.08 32.78
N ALA A 352 22.82 -17.15 33.55
CA ALA A 352 21.81 -18.13 33.18
C ALA A 352 20.43 -17.48 33.19
N THR A 353 19.58 -17.89 32.24
CA THR A 353 18.19 -17.42 32.18
C THR A 353 17.25 -18.55 31.86
N ASP A 354 16.10 -18.53 32.51
CA ASP A 354 15.09 -19.58 32.42
C ASP A 354 13.72 -19.05 31.96
N LEU A 355 13.42 -17.77 32.22
CA LEU A 355 12.21 -17.09 31.76
C LEU A 355 12.52 -15.79 31.01
N MET A 356 11.63 -15.43 30.08
CA MET A 356 11.60 -14.14 29.42
C MET A 356 10.20 -13.53 29.49
N LYS A 357 10.09 -12.21 29.40
CA LYS A 357 8.80 -11.52 29.30
C LYS A 357 8.93 -10.21 28.54
N THR A 358 7.81 -9.73 28.01
CA THR A 358 7.73 -8.41 27.37
C THR A 358 6.84 -7.52 28.20
N GLN A 359 7.44 -6.61 28.96
CA GLN A 359 6.69 -5.68 29.78
C GLN A 359 6.80 -4.27 29.19
N ASN A 360 5.67 -3.61 28.97
CA ASN A 360 5.60 -2.28 28.33
C ASN A 360 6.39 -2.21 27.00
N GLY A 361 6.32 -3.27 26.19
CA GLY A 361 7.02 -3.35 24.90
C GLY A 361 8.53 -3.59 24.99
N VAL A 362 9.08 -3.82 26.19
CA VAL A 362 10.50 -4.10 26.41
C VAL A 362 10.68 -5.58 26.76
N LYS A 363 11.41 -6.32 25.92
CA LYS A 363 11.79 -7.71 26.19
C LYS A 363 12.84 -7.76 27.31
N MET A 364 12.66 -8.69 28.24
CA MET A 364 13.53 -8.89 29.40
C MET A 364 13.78 -10.38 29.65
N TYR A 365 14.95 -10.71 30.21
CA TYR A 365 15.34 -12.05 30.63
C TYR A 365 15.46 -12.12 32.15
N ARG A 366 14.98 -13.21 32.75
CA ARG A 366 15.12 -13.45 34.18
C ARG A 366 16.51 -14.01 34.46
N VAL A 367 17.26 -13.33 35.31
CA VAL A 367 18.63 -13.72 35.70
C VAL A 367 18.72 -14.21 37.15
N ALA A 368 17.69 -13.93 37.96
CA ALA A 368 17.45 -14.52 39.28
C ALA A 368 15.97 -14.37 39.66
N THR A 369 15.55 -14.94 40.79
CA THR A 369 14.17 -14.83 41.30
C THR A 369 13.74 -13.36 41.39
N ASN A 370 12.67 -13.00 40.66
CA ASN A 370 12.15 -11.64 40.56
C ASN A 370 13.16 -10.59 40.05
N GLN A 371 14.15 -11.00 39.25
CA GLN A 371 15.19 -10.11 38.72
C GLN A 371 15.32 -10.26 37.22
N TRP A 372 15.09 -9.15 36.52
CA TRP A 372 14.98 -9.10 35.07
C TRP A 372 15.97 -8.11 34.49
N ILE A 373 16.62 -8.49 33.39
CA ILE A 373 17.52 -7.63 32.60
C ILE A 373 16.89 -7.35 31.23
N LYS A 374 16.97 -6.11 30.76
CA LYS A 374 16.47 -5.72 29.44
C LYS A 374 17.37 -6.28 28.34
N VAL A 375 16.79 -6.66 27.21
CA VAL A 375 17.56 -7.09 26.02
C VAL A 375 18.53 -6.02 25.54
N SER A 376 18.20 -4.73 25.74
CA SER A 376 19.09 -3.62 25.39
C SER A 376 20.43 -3.60 26.16
N GLU A 377 20.57 -4.36 27.25
CA GLU A 377 21.75 -4.39 28.12
C GLU A 377 22.65 -5.61 27.90
N ILE A 378 22.29 -6.49 26.96
CA ILE A 378 22.97 -7.78 26.71
C ILE A 378 23.43 -7.93 25.24
N ILE A 379 24.32 -8.89 24.98
CA ILE A 379 24.87 -9.26 23.66
C ILE A 379 24.61 -10.72 23.32
#